data_AF-A0A8C8E0N9-F1
#
_entry.id   AF-A0A8C8E0N9-F1
#
_cell.length_a   1.000
_cell.length_b   1.000
_cell.length_c   1.000
_cell.angle_alpha   90.00
_cell.angle_beta   90.00
_cell.angle_gamma   90.00
#
_symmetry.space_group_name_H-M   'P 1'
#
loop_
_entity.id
_entity.type
_entity.pdbx_description
1 polymer ?
#
loop_
_entity_poly.entity_id
_entity_poly.type
_entity_poly.pdbx_seq_one_letter_code
_entity_poly.pdbx_strand_id
1 'polypeptide(L)'
;MGLGKKGNLVYIIDFGLAKKYRDARTHQHIPYRENKNLTGTARYASINTHVGIEQSRRDDLESLGYVLMYFNLGSLPWQGLKAATKRQKYERISEKKMSTPIEVLCKGYPSEFSTYLNLCRSLRFDDKPDYSYLRQLFRNLFHRQGFSYDYVFDWNMLKFVGVPPPVEVLRPSSPADVLTRFLFRAPAGPQRKARRRGRRGKTERSGRSVNCFRNYQFFGFLPTFLLSLINLGHISPKKLESCGNLPVYNLWIQLNTKHASLQR
;
A
#
# COMPACT_ATOMS: atom_id res chain seq x y z
N MET A 1 5.83 -0.89 -3.86
CA MET A 1 7.03 -0.14 -3.42
C MET A 1 7.96 0.09 -4.60
N GLY A 2 8.79 1.15 -4.56
CA GLY A 2 9.89 1.31 -5.51
C GLY A 2 10.98 0.24 -5.35
N LEU A 3 11.98 0.25 -6.23
CA LEU A 3 13.10 -0.70 -6.21
C LEU A 3 14.40 -0.03 -5.72
N GLY A 4 15.29 -0.84 -5.13
CA GLY A 4 16.61 -0.39 -4.67
C GLY A 4 16.53 0.79 -3.70
N LYS A 5 17.25 1.88 -3.99
CA LYS A 5 17.27 3.13 -3.20
C LYS A 5 15.90 3.81 -3.08
N LYS A 6 14.92 3.45 -3.91
CA LYS A 6 13.54 3.94 -3.86
C LYS A 6 12.60 2.94 -3.14
N GLY A 7 13.15 1.98 -2.41
CA GLY A 7 12.43 0.92 -1.72
C GLY A 7 11.42 1.41 -0.67
N ASN A 8 11.63 2.59 -0.10
CA ASN A 8 10.72 3.23 0.85
C ASN A 8 9.65 4.13 0.21
N LEU A 9 9.63 4.27 -1.12
CA LEU A 9 8.69 5.14 -1.81
C LEU A 9 7.51 4.31 -2.35
N VAL A 10 6.28 4.70 -1.99
CA VAL A 10 5.07 4.20 -2.65
C VAL A 10 4.83 4.96 -3.94
N TYR A 11 4.50 4.18 -4.96
CA TYR A 11 4.05 4.66 -6.24
C TYR A 11 2.58 4.32 -6.40
N ILE A 12 1.83 5.32 -6.81
CA ILE A 12 0.52 5.17 -7.42
C ILE A 12 0.72 4.81 -8.89
N ILE A 13 0.02 3.78 -9.37
CA ILE A 13 0.13 3.29 -10.74
C ILE A 13 -1.26 3.06 -11.32
N ASP A 14 -1.30 2.73 -12.60
CA ASP A 14 -2.51 2.45 -13.36
C ASP A 14 -3.52 3.62 -13.36
N PHE A 15 -3.28 4.55 -14.29
CA PHE A 15 -4.14 5.69 -14.54
C PHE A 15 -5.20 5.36 -15.62
N GLY A 16 -5.40 4.09 -15.98
CA GLY A 16 -6.28 3.68 -17.07
C GLY A 16 -7.76 4.04 -16.86
N LEU A 17 -8.19 4.15 -15.61
CA LEU A 17 -9.51 4.64 -15.26
C LEU A 17 -9.50 6.08 -14.74
N ALA A 18 -8.36 6.76 -14.70
CA ALA A 18 -8.28 8.13 -14.17
C ALA A 18 -9.10 9.09 -15.04
N LYS A 19 -9.80 10.04 -14.40
CA LYS A 19 -10.63 11.05 -15.08
C LYS A 19 -10.28 12.43 -14.56
N LYS A 20 -10.30 13.43 -15.44
CA LYS A 20 -10.17 14.83 -15.06
C LYS A 20 -11.44 15.25 -14.28
N TYR A 21 -11.28 15.75 -13.05
CA TYR A 21 -12.40 16.15 -12.18
C TYR A 21 -12.62 17.67 -12.15
N ARG A 22 -11.65 18.44 -12.66
CA ARG A 22 -11.78 19.90 -12.77
C ARG A 22 -10.99 20.42 -13.95
N ASP A 23 -11.37 21.58 -14.45
CA ASP A 23 -10.58 22.27 -15.44
C ASP A 23 -9.21 22.73 -14.89
N ALA A 24 -8.18 22.69 -15.73
CA ALA A 24 -6.81 22.97 -15.30
C ALA A 24 -6.52 24.46 -15.13
N ARG A 25 -7.25 25.33 -15.85
CA ARG A 25 -7.06 26.78 -15.81
C ARG A 25 -8.07 27.45 -14.87
N THR A 26 -9.34 27.11 -15.03
CA THR A 26 -10.43 27.74 -14.27
C THR A 26 -10.69 27.07 -12.92
N HIS A 27 -10.14 25.87 -12.71
CA HIS A 27 -10.43 25.02 -11.55
C HIS A 27 -11.92 24.67 -11.37
N GLN A 28 -12.75 24.91 -12.39
CA GLN A 28 -14.16 24.56 -12.36
C GLN A 28 -14.31 23.04 -12.21
N HIS A 29 -15.05 22.61 -11.19
CA HIS A 29 -15.32 21.20 -10.93
C HIS A 29 -16.27 20.63 -11.97
N ILE A 30 -16.14 19.32 -12.27
CA ILE A 30 -17.15 18.62 -13.07
C ILE A 30 -18.52 18.71 -12.40
N PRO A 31 -19.62 18.75 -13.18
CA PRO A 31 -20.95 18.77 -12.59
C PRO A 31 -21.29 17.43 -11.93
N TYR A 32 -22.13 17.49 -10.91
CA TYR A 32 -22.72 16.32 -10.28
C TYR A 32 -23.57 15.54 -11.31
N ARG A 33 -23.46 14.20 -11.29
CA ARG A 33 -24.23 13.30 -12.17
C ARG A 33 -24.55 12.02 -11.42
N GLU A 34 -25.70 11.45 -11.74
CA GLU A 34 -26.17 10.16 -11.24
C GLU A 34 -26.23 9.13 -12.38
N ASN A 35 -26.73 7.93 -12.09
CA ASN A 35 -26.88 6.83 -13.06
C ASN A 35 -25.56 6.42 -13.73
N LYS A 36 -24.45 6.55 -13.00
CA LYS A 36 -23.13 6.09 -13.44
C LYS A 36 -22.98 4.60 -13.15
N ASN A 37 -22.34 3.90 -14.09
CA ASN A 37 -21.92 2.52 -13.85
C ASN A 37 -20.78 2.47 -12.84
N LEU A 38 -20.76 1.43 -12.01
CA LEU A 38 -19.64 1.17 -11.11
C LEU A 38 -18.36 0.93 -11.91
N THR A 39 -17.36 1.79 -11.71
CA THR A 39 -16.02 1.66 -12.28
C THR A 39 -15.00 1.26 -11.21
N GLY A 40 -14.15 0.29 -11.55
CA GLY A 40 -13.09 -0.20 -10.67
C GLY A 40 -13.51 -1.34 -9.75
N THR A 41 -12.76 -1.54 -8.65
CA THR A 41 -12.95 -2.69 -7.76
C THR A 41 -14.04 -2.43 -6.72
N ALA A 42 -15.19 -3.11 -6.84
CA ALA A 42 -16.34 -2.99 -5.93
C ALA A 42 -16.01 -3.14 -4.43
N ARG A 43 -14.99 -3.93 -4.09
CA ARG A 43 -14.51 -4.11 -2.71
C ARG A 43 -14.12 -2.79 -2.06
N TYR A 44 -13.43 -1.90 -2.78
CA TYR A 44 -12.90 -0.65 -2.25
C TYR A 44 -13.66 0.59 -2.71
N ALA A 45 -14.60 0.46 -3.66
CA ALA A 45 -15.41 1.58 -4.14
C ALA A 45 -16.19 2.28 -2.99
N SER A 46 -16.32 3.61 -3.06
CA SER A 46 -17.14 4.39 -2.13
C SER A 46 -18.62 3.96 -2.17
N ILE A 47 -19.38 4.30 -1.12
CA ILE A 47 -20.84 4.08 -1.12
C ILE A 47 -21.49 4.86 -2.28
N ASN A 48 -21.06 6.11 -2.52
CA ASN A 48 -21.55 6.95 -3.62
C ASN A 48 -21.36 6.27 -5.00
N THR A 49 -20.22 5.60 -5.20
CA THR A 49 -19.96 4.86 -6.43
C THR A 49 -20.95 3.70 -6.63
N HIS A 50 -21.35 3.02 -5.55
CA HIS A 50 -22.31 1.92 -5.61
C HIS A 50 -23.73 2.39 -5.94
N VAL A 51 -24.13 3.58 -5.48
CA VAL A 51 -25.43 4.19 -5.82
C VAL A 51 -25.44 4.92 -7.17
N GLY A 52 -24.34 4.85 -7.92
CA GLY A 52 -24.24 5.41 -9.27
C GLY A 52 -24.03 6.92 -9.32
N ILE A 53 -23.53 7.52 -8.24
CA ILE A 53 -23.10 8.92 -8.23
C ILE A 53 -21.71 9.03 -8.87
N GLU A 54 -21.50 10.06 -9.69
CA GLU A 54 -20.21 10.38 -10.30
C GLU A 54 -19.12 10.55 -9.22
N GLN A 55 -17.93 10.01 -9.46
CA GLN A 55 -16.85 10.06 -8.46
C GLN A 55 -16.16 11.42 -8.47
N SER A 56 -15.70 11.80 -7.28
CA SER A 56 -15.01 13.05 -6.96
C SER A 56 -14.02 12.82 -5.82
N ARG A 57 -13.20 13.81 -5.45
CA ARG A 57 -12.00 13.61 -4.61
C ARG A 57 -12.27 12.82 -3.31
N ARG A 58 -13.46 12.98 -2.73
CA ARG A 58 -13.91 12.23 -1.53
C ARG A 58 -13.94 10.71 -1.73
N ASP A 59 -14.29 10.25 -2.93
CA ASP A 59 -14.45 8.83 -3.26
C ASP A 59 -13.11 8.08 -3.29
N ASP A 60 -12.05 8.74 -3.77
CA ASP A 60 -10.68 8.19 -3.73
C ASP A 60 -10.18 8.07 -2.28
N LEU A 61 -10.52 9.06 -1.44
CA LEU A 61 -10.14 9.07 -0.02
C LEU A 61 -10.91 8.04 0.81
N GLU A 62 -12.22 7.91 0.59
CA GLU A 62 -13.03 6.86 1.21
C GLU A 62 -12.51 5.47 0.81
N SER A 63 -12.19 5.30 -0.47
CA SER A 63 -11.59 4.07 -0.98
C SER A 63 -10.28 3.74 -0.28
N LEU A 64 -9.39 4.73 -0.09
CA LEU A 64 -8.15 4.59 0.67
C LEU A 64 -8.42 4.17 2.13
N GLY A 65 -9.45 4.72 2.77
CA GLY A 65 -9.88 4.30 4.12
C GLY A 65 -10.25 2.82 4.19
N TYR A 66 -10.97 2.30 3.19
CA TYR A 66 -11.26 0.86 3.09
C TYR A 66 -9.99 0.02 2.86
N VAL A 67 -8.99 0.52 2.13
CA VAL A 67 -7.69 -0.17 1.98
C VAL A 67 -6.98 -0.28 3.33
N LEU A 68 -6.99 0.80 4.10
CA LEU A 68 -6.39 0.81 5.44
C LEU A 68 -7.08 -0.19 6.37
N MET A 69 -8.41 -0.19 6.38
CA MET A 69 -9.15 -1.18 7.16
C MET A 69 -8.94 -2.60 6.66
N TYR A 70 -8.77 -2.81 5.36
CA TYR A 70 -8.41 -4.10 4.81
C TYR A 70 -7.05 -4.59 5.30
N PHE A 71 -6.02 -3.72 5.36
CA PHE A 71 -4.74 -4.07 5.94
C PHE A 71 -4.86 -4.43 7.43
N ASN A 72 -5.74 -3.74 8.16
CA ASN A 72 -5.91 -3.91 9.60
C ASN A 72 -6.58 -5.25 9.91
N LEU A 73 -7.67 -5.54 9.20
CA LEU A 73 -8.55 -6.69 9.44
C LEU A 73 -8.12 -7.96 8.67
N GLY A 74 -7.25 -7.83 7.66
CA GLY A 74 -6.92 -8.88 6.69
C GLY A 74 -8.04 -9.18 5.68
N SER A 75 -9.30 -8.86 6.03
CA SER A 75 -10.47 -8.94 5.15
C SER A 75 -11.53 -7.91 5.55
N LEU A 76 -12.32 -7.44 4.58
CA LEU A 76 -13.46 -6.55 4.80
C LEU A 76 -14.76 -7.36 4.91
N PRO A 77 -15.75 -6.92 5.71
CA PRO A 77 -16.95 -7.69 6.03
C PRO A 77 -17.89 -7.92 4.85
N TRP A 78 -17.68 -7.24 3.73
CA TRP A 78 -18.38 -7.43 2.45
C TRP A 78 -17.59 -8.29 1.45
N GLN A 79 -16.56 -9.01 1.90
CA GLN A 79 -15.86 -10.03 1.09
C GLN A 79 -16.59 -11.38 1.12
N GLY A 80 -16.39 -12.20 0.08
CA GLY A 80 -16.91 -13.57 0.05
C GLY A 80 -18.42 -13.71 -0.16
N LEU A 81 -19.16 -12.60 -0.35
CA LEU A 81 -20.59 -12.63 -0.62
C LEU A 81 -20.88 -13.37 -1.94
N LYS A 82 -21.68 -14.45 -1.85
CA LYS A 82 -22.16 -15.21 -2.99
C LYS A 82 -23.27 -14.44 -3.70
N ALA A 83 -23.38 -14.56 -5.02
CA ALA A 83 -24.47 -14.01 -5.84
C ALA A 83 -24.50 -14.74 -7.19
N ALA A 84 -25.66 -14.82 -7.84
CA ALA A 84 -25.78 -15.48 -9.15
C ALA A 84 -25.20 -14.62 -10.27
N THR A 85 -25.39 -13.30 -10.20
CA THR A 85 -24.88 -12.35 -11.20
C THR A 85 -23.89 -11.35 -10.60
N LYS A 86 -23.05 -10.77 -11.47
CA LYS A 86 -22.11 -9.70 -11.08
C LYS A 86 -22.83 -8.48 -10.51
N ARG A 87 -23.99 -8.13 -11.07
CA ARG A 87 -24.84 -7.03 -10.60
C ARG A 87 -25.34 -7.30 -9.18
N GLN A 88 -25.94 -8.46 -8.94
CA GLN A 88 -26.39 -8.87 -7.60
C GLN A 88 -25.22 -8.91 -6.60
N LYS A 89 -24.02 -9.30 -7.04
CA LYS A 89 -22.83 -9.26 -6.19
C LYS A 89 -22.50 -7.83 -5.73
N TYR A 90 -22.62 -6.86 -6.62
CA TYR A 90 -22.35 -5.45 -6.30
C TYR A 90 -23.44 -4.86 -5.41
N GLU A 91 -24.71 -5.17 -5.68
CA GLU A 91 -25.84 -4.81 -4.81
C GLU A 91 -25.63 -5.35 -3.38
N ARG A 92 -25.30 -6.63 -3.21
CA ARG A 92 -25.00 -7.21 -1.88
C ARG A 92 -23.80 -6.56 -1.18
N ILE A 93 -22.76 -6.19 -1.93
CA ILE A 93 -21.61 -5.47 -1.36
C ILE A 93 -22.04 -4.07 -0.90
N SER A 94 -22.82 -3.36 -1.72
CA SER A 94 -23.35 -2.03 -1.41
C SER A 94 -24.19 -2.06 -0.14
N GLU A 95 -25.18 -2.95 -0.09
CA GLU A 95 -26.06 -3.16 1.07
C GLU A 95 -25.24 -3.46 2.34
N LYS A 96 -24.23 -4.34 2.23
CA LYS A 96 -23.37 -4.66 3.37
C LYS A 96 -22.52 -3.47 3.83
N LYS A 97 -22.07 -2.60 2.92
CA LYS A 97 -21.34 -1.36 3.28
C LYS A 97 -22.24 -0.34 3.98
N MET A 98 -23.46 -0.16 3.50
CA MET A 98 -24.42 0.77 4.09
C MET A 98 -24.90 0.29 5.47
N SER A 99 -25.13 -1.01 5.62
CA SER A 99 -25.57 -1.62 6.88
C SER A 99 -24.45 -1.88 7.89
N THR A 100 -23.19 -1.59 7.56
CA THR A 100 -22.06 -1.68 8.49
C THR A 100 -21.64 -0.27 8.93
N PRO A 101 -22.01 0.18 10.14
CA PRO A 101 -21.55 1.44 10.69
C PRO A 101 -20.02 1.51 10.72
N ILE A 102 -19.45 2.72 10.58
CA ILE A 102 -17.99 2.90 10.57
C ILE A 102 -17.39 2.46 11.91
N GLU A 103 -18.09 2.71 13.01
CA GLU A 103 -17.70 2.35 14.37
C GLU A 103 -17.63 0.82 14.53
N VAL A 104 -18.51 0.09 13.84
CA VAL A 104 -18.49 -1.38 13.80
C VAL A 104 -17.34 -1.88 12.93
N LEU A 105 -17.12 -1.27 11.76
CA LEU A 105 -16.01 -1.63 10.86
C LEU A 105 -14.65 -1.41 11.54
N CYS A 106 -14.49 -0.31 12.27
CA CYS A 106 -13.25 0.09 12.93
C CYS A 106 -13.12 -0.40 14.38
N LYS A 107 -14.04 -1.24 14.86
CA LYS A 107 -14.03 -1.75 16.24
C LYS A 107 -12.71 -2.45 16.56
N GLY A 108 -12.08 -2.06 17.67
CA GLY A 108 -10.81 -2.63 18.12
C GLY A 108 -9.56 -1.98 17.52
N TYR A 109 -9.71 -0.99 16.63
CA TYR A 109 -8.60 -0.21 16.07
C TYR A 109 -8.64 1.24 16.56
N PRO A 110 -7.53 2.00 16.44
CA PRO A 110 -7.47 3.41 16.81
C PRO A 110 -8.60 4.26 16.18
N SER A 111 -9.13 5.21 16.94
CA SER A 111 -10.26 6.05 16.52
C SER A 111 -9.95 6.96 15.32
N GLU A 112 -8.68 7.16 14.98
CA GLU A 112 -8.27 7.87 13.77
C GLU A 112 -8.83 7.22 12.49
N PHE A 113 -9.00 5.88 12.46
CA PHE A 113 -9.54 5.19 11.29
C PHE A 113 -11.03 5.49 11.08
N SER A 114 -11.82 5.47 12.16
CA SER A 114 -13.24 5.84 12.09
C SER A 114 -13.40 7.33 11.79
N THR A 115 -12.59 8.17 12.43
CA THR A 115 -12.54 9.62 12.18
C THR A 115 -12.23 9.91 10.70
N TYR A 116 -11.20 9.27 10.13
CA TYR A 116 -10.85 9.41 8.72
C TYR A 116 -12.01 9.04 7.79
N LEU A 117 -12.66 7.89 8.01
CA LEU A 117 -13.77 7.44 7.18
C LEU A 117 -15.00 8.35 7.31
N ASN A 118 -15.32 8.79 8.52
CA ASN A 118 -16.42 9.72 8.77
C ASN A 118 -16.18 11.07 8.07
N LEU A 119 -14.95 11.60 8.11
CA LEU A 119 -14.57 12.81 7.37
C LEU A 119 -14.71 12.62 5.86
N CYS A 120 -14.28 11.47 5.33
CA CYS A 120 -14.39 11.22 3.89
C CYS A 120 -15.86 11.16 3.44
N ARG A 121 -16.74 10.56 4.26
CA ARG A 121 -18.17 10.45 3.97
C ARG A 121 -18.93 11.78 4.12
N SER A 122 -18.46 12.69 4.97
CA SER A 122 -19.12 14.00 5.18
C SER A 122 -18.77 15.05 4.12
N LEU A 123 -17.74 14.82 3.30
CA LEU A 123 -17.36 15.72 2.21
C LEU A 123 -18.47 15.83 1.15
N ARG A 124 -18.75 17.05 0.73
CA ARG A 124 -19.57 17.33 -0.46
C ARG A 124 -18.83 16.90 -1.73
N PHE A 125 -19.58 16.79 -2.82
CA PHE A 125 -19.06 16.30 -4.10
C PHE A 125 -17.91 17.16 -4.65
N ASP A 126 -17.97 18.47 -4.48
CA ASP A 126 -17.00 19.44 -4.98
C ASP A 126 -16.09 20.01 -3.88
N ASP A 127 -16.18 19.48 -2.66
CA ASP A 127 -15.30 19.90 -1.57
C ASP A 127 -13.83 19.59 -1.88
N LYS A 128 -12.95 20.49 -1.48
CA LYS A 128 -11.51 20.24 -1.44
C LYS A 128 -11.17 19.58 -0.11
N PRO A 129 -10.76 18.29 -0.08
CA PRO A 129 -10.44 17.62 1.17
C PRO A 129 -9.23 18.29 1.86
N ASP A 130 -9.26 18.38 3.18
CA ASP A 130 -8.08 18.76 3.96
C ASP A 130 -7.14 17.56 4.10
N TYR A 131 -6.35 17.32 3.05
CA TYR A 131 -5.34 16.26 3.05
C TYR A 131 -4.31 16.43 4.17
N SER A 132 -4.07 17.65 4.66
CA SER A 132 -3.11 17.90 5.73
C SER A 132 -3.64 17.37 7.06
N TYR A 133 -4.89 17.69 7.37
CA TYR A 133 -5.58 17.18 8.55
C TYR A 133 -5.66 15.65 8.55
N LEU A 134 -6.05 15.04 7.42
CA LEU A 134 -6.09 13.58 7.30
C LEU A 134 -4.70 12.95 7.55
N ARG A 135 -3.62 13.58 7.08
CA ARG A 135 -2.23 13.17 7.40
C ARG A 135 -1.87 13.34 8.86
N GLN A 136 -2.33 14.43 9.46
CA GLN A 136 -2.01 14.73 10.83
C GLN A 136 -2.66 13.76 11.82
N LEU A 137 -3.88 13.27 11.53
CA LEU A 137 -4.55 12.24 12.34
C LEU A 137 -3.62 11.06 12.61
N PHE A 138 -3.14 10.42 11.54
CA PHE A 138 -2.30 9.25 11.70
C PHE A 138 -0.90 9.61 12.20
N ARG A 139 -0.28 10.72 11.77
CA ARG A 139 1.02 11.16 12.31
C ARG A 139 1.00 11.31 13.84
N ASN A 140 -0.06 11.94 14.36
CA ASN A 140 -0.25 12.09 15.80
C ASN A 140 -0.38 10.72 16.48
N LEU A 141 -1.19 9.82 15.91
CA LEU A 141 -1.31 8.45 16.41
C LEU A 141 0.05 7.75 16.48
N PHE A 142 0.86 7.82 15.43
CA PHE A 142 2.16 7.16 15.38
C PHE A 142 3.18 7.71 16.37
N HIS A 143 3.21 9.03 16.56
CA HIS A 143 4.03 9.63 17.60
C HIS A 143 3.56 9.18 19.00
N ARG A 144 2.24 9.14 19.26
CA ARG A 144 1.71 8.68 20.56
C ARG A 144 1.99 7.20 20.84
N GLN A 145 2.11 6.39 19.80
CA GLN A 145 2.51 4.98 19.91
C GLN A 145 4.03 4.80 20.04
N GLY A 146 4.82 5.88 19.99
CA GLY A 146 6.27 5.84 20.17
C GLY A 146 7.03 5.26 18.97
N PHE A 147 6.41 5.19 17.78
CA PHE A 147 7.10 4.67 16.60
C PHE A 147 8.12 5.66 16.05
N SER A 148 9.19 5.10 15.50
CA SER A 148 10.25 5.86 14.84
C SER A 148 9.99 5.95 13.34
N TYR A 149 10.21 7.12 12.78
CA TYR A 149 10.05 7.35 11.34
C TYR A 149 11.29 6.92 10.56
N ASP A 150 11.56 5.62 10.53
CA ASP A 150 12.79 5.02 10.00
C ASP A 150 12.66 4.41 8.61
N TYR A 151 11.45 4.40 8.04
CA TYR A 151 11.11 3.75 6.77
C TYR A 151 11.29 2.22 6.77
N VAL A 152 11.26 1.61 7.96
CA VAL A 152 11.27 0.15 8.13
C VAL A 152 9.83 -0.36 8.14
N PHE A 153 9.43 -1.03 7.06
CA PHE A 153 8.15 -1.72 6.95
C PHE A 153 8.28 -3.20 7.33
N ASP A 154 7.17 -3.89 7.59
CA ASP A 154 7.18 -5.30 8.01
C ASP A 154 7.99 -6.23 7.08
N TRP A 155 7.89 -6.01 5.76
CA TRP A 155 8.65 -6.79 4.77
C TRP A 155 10.14 -6.46 4.71
N ASN A 156 10.59 -5.35 5.32
CA ASN A 156 12.02 -5.08 5.51
C ASN A 156 12.60 -6.05 6.54
N MET A 157 11.84 -6.38 7.58
CA MET A 157 12.26 -7.31 8.64
C MET A 157 12.43 -8.74 8.12
N LEU A 158 11.60 -9.16 7.14
CA LEU A 158 11.70 -10.48 6.51
C LEU A 158 13.05 -10.72 5.81
N LYS A 159 13.77 -9.66 5.41
CA LYS A 159 15.09 -9.78 4.78
C LYS A 159 16.21 -10.06 5.77
N PHE A 160 16.02 -9.77 7.06
CA PHE A 160 17.02 -9.96 8.10
C PHE A 160 16.95 -11.34 8.77
N VAL A 161 15.83 -12.07 8.64
CA VAL A 161 15.64 -13.41 9.24
C VAL A 161 16.33 -14.52 8.43
N GLY A 162 16.93 -14.22 7.27
CA GLY A 162 17.56 -15.20 6.37
C GLY A 162 19.08 -15.33 6.51
N VAL A 163 19.72 -14.56 7.39
CA VAL A 163 21.18 -14.65 7.62
C VAL A 163 21.38 -15.01 9.09
N PRO A 164 21.71 -16.27 9.44
CA PRO A 164 22.17 -16.54 10.78
C PRO A 164 23.38 -15.64 11.06
N PRO A 165 23.51 -15.06 12.26
CA PRO A 165 24.72 -14.32 12.61
C PRO A 165 25.94 -15.22 12.33
N PRO A 166 27.05 -14.69 11.80
CA PRO A 166 28.28 -15.46 11.73
C PRO A 166 28.53 -15.98 13.14
N VAL A 167 28.54 -17.30 13.30
CA VAL A 167 28.97 -17.91 14.55
C VAL A 167 30.38 -17.39 14.78
N GLU A 168 30.54 -16.56 15.80
CA GLU A 168 31.85 -16.10 16.23
C GLU A 168 32.57 -17.35 16.73
N VAL A 169 33.40 -17.93 15.86
CA VAL A 169 34.25 -19.06 16.22
C VAL A 169 35.20 -18.53 17.28
N LEU A 170 34.88 -18.81 18.55
CA LEU A 170 35.80 -18.66 19.67
C LEU A 170 37.11 -19.36 19.27
N ARG A 171 38.13 -18.55 18.98
CA ARG A 171 39.48 -19.05 18.76
C ARG A 171 39.96 -19.67 20.08
N PRO A 172 40.38 -20.96 20.10
CA PRO A 172 41.00 -21.48 21.29
C PRO A 172 42.34 -20.77 21.54
N SER A 173 42.51 -20.27 22.75
CA SER A 173 43.74 -19.75 23.30
C SER A 173 44.60 -20.92 23.81
N SER A 174 45.53 -21.44 22.97
CA SER A 174 46.82 -22.04 23.36
C SER A 174 47.39 -22.94 22.24
N PRO A 175 48.70 -22.91 21.96
CA PRO A 175 49.35 -23.79 20.99
C PRO A 175 49.88 -25.05 21.66
N ALA A 176 49.05 -26.09 21.78
CA ALA A 176 49.50 -27.45 21.98
C ALA A 176 48.39 -28.39 21.52
N ASP A 177 48.56 -28.96 20.33
CA ASP A 177 48.09 -30.28 19.89
C ASP A 177 48.03 -30.31 18.36
N VAL A 178 49.22 -30.34 17.78
CA VAL A 178 49.43 -30.97 16.48
C VAL A 178 49.75 -32.43 16.78
N LEU A 179 48.99 -33.35 16.18
CA LEU A 179 49.37 -34.67 15.66
C LEU A 179 48.04 -35.42 15.43
N THR A 180 47.65 -35.73 14.20
CA THR A 180 48.21 -36.88 13.48
C THR A 180 47.68 -36.89 12.04
N ARG A 181 48.61 -36.97 11.07
CA ARG A 181 48.63 -37.70 9.77
C ARG A 181 47.33 -37.84 8.96
N PHE A 182 47.31 -37.86 7.63
CA PHE A 182 48.19 -37.55 6.49
C PHE A 182 47.38 -38.08 5.27
N LEU A 183 47.62 -37.51 4.07
CA LEU A 183 47.32 -38.09 2.75
C LEU A 183 45.85 -38.24 2.31
N PHE A 184 45.40 -37.38 1.39
CA PHE A 184 45.14 -37.81 0.00
C PHE A 184 45.24 -36.62 -0.96
N ARG A 185 45.75 -36.92 -2.15
CA ARG A 185 46.30 -36.00 -3.15
C ARG A 185 45.29 -35.81 -4.30
N ALA A 186 45.09 -34.54 -4.69
CA ALA A 186 44.75 -34.02 -6.03
C ALA A 186 43.35 -34.38 -6.65
N PRO A 187 42.89 -33.71 -7.74
CA PRO A 187 43.52 -32.64 -8.53
C PRO A 187 42.67 -31.38 -8.81
N ALA A 188 43.36 -30.38 -9.35
CA ALA A 188 42.83 -29.14 -9.92
C ALA A 188 42.04 -29.39 -11.22
N GLY A 189 40.96 -28.62 -11.40
CA GLY A 189 40.20 -28.49 -12.65
C GLY A 189 40.05 -27.02 -13.06
N PRO A 190 39.88 -26.71 -14.37
CA PRO A 190 40.38 -25.47 -14.96
C PRO A 190 39.34 -24.34 -15.08
N GLN A 191 39.85 -23.10 -15.07
CA GLN A 191 39.16 -21.87 -15.47
C GLN A 191 38.81 -21.86 -16.97
N ARG A 192 37.64 -21.29 -17.32
CA ARG A 192 37.24 -20.56 -18.55
C ARG A 192 35.70 -20.50 -18.60
N LYS A 193 34.99 -19.51 -19.15
CA LYS A 193 35.27 -18.18 -19.73
C LYS A 193 33.93 -17.43 -19.72
N ALA A 194 33.98 -16.13 -19.45
CA ALA A 194 32.86 -15.21 -19.63
C ALA A 194 32.39 -15.18 -21.10
N ARG A 195 31.07 -15.17 -21.33
CA ARG A 195 30.48 -14.93 -22.64
C ARG A 195 29.38 -13.88 -22.54
N ARG A 196 29.68 -12.70 -23.10
CA ARG A 196 28.74 -11.59 -23.37
C ARG A 196 27.80 -11.97 -24.51
N ARG A 197 26.51 -11.62 -24.38
CA ARG A 197 25.49 -11.32 -25.43
C ARG A 197 24.28 -10.76 -24.66
N GLY A 198 23.55 -9.71 -25.03
CA GLY A 198 23.57 -8.76 -26.14
C GLY A 198 22.42 -7.78 -25.88
N ARG A 199 22.62 -6.50 -26.21
CA ARG A 199 21.65 -5.39 -26.11
C ARG A 199 20.35 -5.69 -26.88
N ARG A 200 19.19 -5.34 -26.30
CA ARG A 200 18.01 -4.82 -27.02
C ARG A 200 17.29 -3.78 -26.15
N GLY A 201 16.88 -2.70 -26.80
CA GLY A 201 16.68 -1.37 -26.23
C GLY A 201 15.53 -1.19 -25.25
N LYS A 202 15.74 -0.31 -24.27
CA LYS A 202 14.69 0.31 -23.47
C LYS A 202 14.37 1.65 -24.10
N THR A 203 13.16 1.80 -24.61
CA THR A 203 12.53 3.09 -24.87
C THR A 203 12.31 3.79 -23.53
N GLU A 204 13.00 4.92 -23.34
CA GLU A 204 12.78 5.82 -22.22
C GLU A 204 11.38 6.43 -22.34
N ARG A 205 10.45 5.99 -21.51
CA ARG A 205 9.26 6.80 -21.20
C ARG A 205 9.68 7.84 -20.17
N SER A 206 9.89 9.05 -20.67
CA SER A 206 10.14 10.25 -19.88
C SER A 206 9.11 10.38 -18.76
N GLY A 207 9.61 10.60 -17.55
CA GLY A 207 8.79 10.87 -16.37
C GLY A 207 7.99 12.16 -16.58
N ARG A 208 6.68 12.04 -16.73
CA ARG A 208 5.78 13.20 -16.67
C ARG A 208 5.80 13.75 -15.24
N SER A 209 6.13 15.03 -15.13
CA SER A 209 6.21 15.79 -13.88
C SER A 209 4.93 15.66 -13.04
N VAL A 210 5.11 15.58 -11.71
CA VAL A 210 4.08 15.38 -10.67
C VAL A 210 2.96 16.44 -10.73
N ASN A 211 3.24 17.61 -11.33
CA ASN A 211 2.25 18.68 -11.52
C ASN A 211 1.09 18.32 -12.46
N CYS A 212 1.24 17.33 -13.34
CA CYS A 212 0.22 16.97 -14.32
C CYS A 212 -1.02 16.28 -13.69
N PHE A 213 -0.90 15.72 -12.49
CA PHE A 213 -1.94 14.88 -11.89
C PHE A 213 -2.86 15.60 -10.89
N ARG A 214 -2.61 16.87 -10.56
CA ARG A 214 -3.44 17.65 -9.60
C ARG A 214 -4.92 17.78 -9.98
N ASN A 215 -5.24 17.56 -11.26
CA ASN A 215 -6.58 17.71 -11.82
C ASN A 215 -7.27 16.37 -12.12
N TYR A 216 -6.64 15.25 -11.75
CA TYR A 216 -7.14 13.90 -12.01
C TYR A 216 -7.59 13.20 -10.72
N GLN A 217 -8.68 12.46 -10.88
CA GLN A 217 -9.27 11.52 -9.92
C GLN A 217 -8.88 10.10 -10.34
N PHE A 218 -8.68 9.20 -9.37
CA PHE A 218 -8.17 7.85 -9.56
C PHE A 218 -9.21 6.76 -9.26
N PHE A 219 -9.89 6.32 -10.31
CA PHE A 219 -11.00 5.37 -10.18
C PHE A 219 -10.48 3.95 -9.91
N GLY A 220 -10.65 3.47 -8.67
CA GLY A 220 -10.89 2.06 -8.34
C GLY A 220 -9.86 0.97 -8.70
N PHE A 221 -8.64 1.29 -9.13
CA PHE A 221 -7.51 0.34 -9.25
C PHE A 221 -6.34 0.61 -8.29
N LEU A 222 -6.28 1.82 -7.71
CA LEU A 222 -5.30 2.21 -6.69
C LEU A 222 -5.17 1.18 -5.56
N PRO A 223 -6.28 0.69 -4.96
CA PRO A 223 -6.22 -0.25 -3.85
C PRO A 223 -5.66 -1.61 -4.24
N THR A 224 -6.20 -2.20 -5.31
CA THR A 224 -5.97 -3.60 -5.68
C THR A 224 -4.57 -3.84 -6.21
N PHE A 225 -4.03 -2.89 -6.98
CA PHE A 225 -2.68 -3.02 -7.51
C PHE A 225 -1.59 -2.63 -6.50
N LEU A 226 -1.85 -1.61 -5.66
CA LEU A 226 -0.97 -1.32 -4.52
C LEU A 226 -0.88 -2.53 -3.58
N LEU A 227 -2.01 -3.21 -3.35
CA LEU A 227 -2.10 -4.47 -2.60
C LEU A 227 -1.47 -5.66 -3.32
N SER A 228 -1.61 -5.79 -4.64
CA SER A 228 -0.97 -6.87 -5.40
C SER A 228 0.54 -6.73 -5.41
N LEU A 229 1.07 -5.51 -5.50
CA LEU A 229 2.51 -5.22 -5.37
C LEU A 229 3.06 -5.47 -3.96
N ILE A 230 2.22 -5.41 -2.92
CA ILE A 230 2.60 -5.78 -1.54
C ILE A 230 2.45 -7.30 -1.34
N ASN A 231 1.42 -7.93 -1.89
CA ASN A 231 1.18 -9.38 -1.82
C ASN A 231 2.20 -10.22 -2.62
N LEU A 232 2.80 -9.69 -3.69
CA LEU A 232 3.93 -10.34 -4.38
C LEU A 232 5.18 -10.50 -3.48
N GLY A 233 5.19 -9.89 -2.29
CA GLY A 233 6.18 -10.10 -1.23
C GLY A 233 5.87 -11.25 -0.26
N HIS A 234 4.83 -12.08 -0.51
CA HIS A 234 4.45 -13.24 0.32
C HIS A 234 4.24 -12.90 1.81
N ILE A 235 3.29 -11.99 2.08
CA ILE A 235 2.81 -11.75 3.45
C ILE A 235 1.56 -12.60 3.67
N SER A 236 1.68 -13.66 4.46
CA SER A 236 0.52 -14.42 4.95
C SER A 236 -0.08 -13.68 6.15
N PRO A 237 -1.40 -13.38 6.17
CA PRO A 237 -2.07 -12.75 7.31
C PRO A 237 -1.84 -13.48 8.64
N LYS A 238 -1.61 -14.80 8.58
CA LYS A 238 -1.43 -15.66 9.76
C LYS A 238 -0.10 -15.50 10.50
N LYS A 239 0.88 -14.77 9.95
CA LYS A 239 2.14 -14.44 10.65
C LYS A 239 2.12 -13.09 11.35
N LEU A 240 1.01 -12.34 11.26
CA LEU A 240 0.84 -11.03 11.91
C LEU A 240 0.17 -11.11 13.29
N GLU A 241 -0.32 -12.28 13.70
CA GLU A 241 -1.01 -12.45 14.99
C GLU A 241 -0.07 -12.47 16.21
N SER A 242 1.25 -12.64 16.03
CA SER A 242 2.19 -12.68 17.17
C SER A 242 2.78 -11.32 17.56
N CYS A 243 2.49 -10.25 16.81
CA CYS A 243 2.90 -8.88 17.13
C CYS A 243 1.64 -8.02 17.26
N GLY A 244 1.17 -7.83 18.49
CA GLY A 244 -0.12 -7.20 18.78
C GLY A 244 -0.38 -5.94 17.97
N ASN A 245 -1.47 -5.92 17.19
CA ASN A 245 -2.07 -4.74 16.56
C ASN A 245 -1.14 -3.80 15.75
N LEU A 246 0.01 -4.27 15.24
CA LEU A 246 1.13 -3.45 14.74
C LEU A 246 1.29 -2.98 13.25
N PRO A 247 0.49 -3.34 12.22
CA PRO A 247 1.05 -3.24 10.85
C PRO A 247 0.72 -1.96 10.06
N VAL A 248 -0.47 -1.38 10.22
CA VAL A 248 -1.04 -0.51 9.17
C VAL A 248 -0.71 0.96 9.32
N TYR A 249 -0.60 1.43 10.56
CA TYR A 249 -0.19 2.81 10.85
C TYR A 249 1.26 3.06 10.45
N ASN A 250 2.15 2.07 10.67
CA ASN A 250 3.54 2.12 10.21
C ASN A 250 3.58 2.29 8.70
N LEU A 251 2.78 1.49 7.98
CA LEU A 251 2.60 1.61 6.54
C LEU A 251 2.11 3.01 6.15
N TRP A 252 0.91 3.43 6.55
CA TRP A 252 0.31 4.67 6.02
C TRP A 252 1.13 5.95 6.24
N ILE A 253 1.82 6.06 7.38
CA ILE A 253 2.54 7.26 7.77
C ILE A 253 3.92 7.27 7.12
N GLN A 254 4.58 6.11 7.06
CA GLN A 254 5.83 5.95 6.31
C GLN A 254 5.64 6.20 4.80
N LEU A 255 4.42 6.01 4.28
CA LEU A 255 4.08 6.29 2.88
C LEU A 255 3.82 7.77 2.53
N ASN A 256 3.55 8.66 3.51
CA ASN A 256 3.01 10.00 3.25
C ASN A 256 3.88 11.21 3.69
N THR A 257 5.17 11.06 3.99
CA THR A 257 6.03 12.23 4.36
C THR A 257 6.84 12.87 3.23
N LYS A 258 7.08 12.20 2.09
CA LYS A 258 7.88 12.81 1.01
C LYS A 258 7.22 14.01 0.33
N HIS A 259 5.92 14.23 0.54
CA HIS A 259 5.22 15.35 -0.06
C HIS A 259 5.43 16.69 0.67
N ALA A 260 6.03 16.69 1.87
CA ALA A 260 6.25 17.91 2.67
C ALA A 260 7.58 18.62 2.37
N SER A 261 8.57 17.93 1.77
CA SER A 261 9.89 18.49 1.46
C SER A 261 10.06 18.98 0.01
N LEU A 262 9.01 18.91 -0.80
CA LEU A 262 9.00 19.35 -2.22
C LEU A 262 8.11 20.58 -2.45
N GLN A 263 7.72 21.29 -1.39
CA GLN A 263 6.92 22.52 -1.42
C GLN A 263 7.65 23.72 -0.80
N ARG A 264 8.98 23.65 -0.65
CA ARG A 264 9.84 24.82 -0.43
C ARG A 264 10.81 24.94 -1.59
#